data_AF-R4M0D8-F1
#
_entry.id   AF-R4M0D8-F1
#
_cell.length_a   1.000
_cell.length_b   1.000
_cell.length_c   1.000
_cell.angle_alpha   90.00
_cell.angle_beta   90.00
_cell.angle_gamma   90.00
#
_symmetry.space_group_name_H-M   'P 1'
#
loop_
_entity.id
_entity.type
_entity.pdbx_description
1 polymer ?
#
loop_
_entity_poly.entity_id
_entity_poly.type
_entity_poly.pdbx_seq_one_letter_code
_entity_poly.pdbx_strand_id
1 'polypeptide(L)'
;MGQGNYSAAKAGIAALTLVGAAEMRRYGVTVNAIAPAARTRMTETVFAEMMAKPQEGFDAMAPENVSPLVVWLGSAESRDVTGKVFEVEGGIIRVAEGWAHGPQVDKGVKWDPAELGPVVSDLLAKSRPPVPVYGA
;
A
#
# COMPACT_ATOMS: atom_id res chain seq x y z
N MET A 1 4.02 11.20 15.73
CA MET A 1 2.80 11.10 14.89
C MET A 1 2.58 12.43 14.18
N GLY A 2 2.76 12.49 12.85
CA GLY A 2 2.78 13.78 12.13
C GLY A 2 2.84 13.68 10.61
N GLN A 3 2.28 12.62 10.03
CA GLN A 3 2.37 12.35 8.59
C GLN A 3 1.03 12.37 7.84
N GLY A 4 -0.04 12.92 8.42
CA GLY A 4 -1.37 12.90 7.78
C GLY A 4 -1.39 13.47 6.35
N ASN A 5 -0.65 14.55 6.11
CA ASN A 5 -0.46 15.12 4.77
C ASN A 5 0.28 14.17 3.80
N TYR A 6 1.36 13.55 4.26
CA TYR A 6 2.13 12.57 3.51
C TYR A 6 1.30 11.32 3.21
N SER A 7 0.61 10.77 4.21
CA SER A 7 -0.28 9.61 4.08
C SER A 7 -1.40 9.89 3.07
N ALA A 8 -2.04 11.06 3.14
CA ALA A 8 -3.07 11.45 2.17
C ALA A 8 -2.50 11.52 0.74
N ALA A 9 -1.34 12.15 0.56
CA ALA A 9 -0.69 12.25 -0.75
C ALA A 9 -0.30 10.86 -1.31
N LYS A 10 0.23 9.97 -0.47
CA LYS A 10 0.63 8.62 -0.89
C LYS A 10 -0.56 7.70 -1.19
N ALA A 11 -1.66 7.84 -0.44
CA ALA A 11 -2.91 7.17 -0.79
C ALA A 11 -3.43 7.66 -2.16
N GLY A 12 -3.36 8.97 -2.42
CA GLY A 12 -3.70 9.55 -3.72
C GLY A 12 -2.84 9.00 -4.86
N ILE A 13 -1.52 8.86 -4.64
CA ILE A 13 -0.61 8.24 -5.63
C ILE A 13 -0.97 6.78 -5.89
N ALA A 14 -1.26 5.99 -4.85
CA ALA A 14 -1.66 4.59 -5.03
C ALA A 14 -2.94 4.46 -5.86
N ALA A 15 -3.96 5.30 -5.60
CA ALA A 15 -5.18 5.34 -6.40
C ALA A 15 -4.91 5.82 -7.84
N LEU A 16 -4.10 6.86 -8.01
CA LEU A 16 -3.71 7.39 -9.32
C LEU A 16 -2.99 6.33 -10.17
N THR A 17 -2.16 5.48 -9.57
CA THR A 17 -1.53 4.35 -10.25
C THR A 17 -2.57 3.41 -10.86
N LEU A 18 -3.65 3.08 -10.14
CA LEU A 18 -4.71 2.20 -10.64
C LEU A 18 -5.46 2.82 -11.82
N VAL A 19 -5.81 4.11 -11.70
CA VAL A 19 -6.49 4.86 -12.76
C VAL A 19 -5.60 4.99 -14.00
N GLY A 20 -4.35 5.42 -13.81
CA GLY A 20 -3.37 5.53 -14.89
C GLY A 20 -3.13 4.20 -15.60
N ALA A 21 -3.07 3.09 -14.86
CA ALA A 21 -2.95 1.76 -15.44
C ALA A 21 -4.13 1.41 -16.35
N ALA A 22 -5.36 1.72 -15.94
CA ALA A 22 -6.56 1.47 -16.73
C ALA A 22 -6.62 2.36 -17.99
N GLU A 23 -6.31 3.65 -17.84
CA GLU A 23 -6.39 4.64 -18.93
C GLU A 23 -5.30 4.47 -19.99
N MET A 24 -4.09 4.13 -19.56
CA MET A 24 -2.92 4.07 -20.43
C MET A 24 -2.74 2.71 -21.12
N ARG A 25 -3.44 1.67 -20.65
CA ARG A 25 -3.38 0.32 -21.21
C ARG A 25 -3.62 0.29 -22.72
N ARG A 26 -4.55 1.11 -23.22
CA ARG A 26 -4.88 1.21 -24.66
C ARG A 26 -3.71 1.68 -25.54
N TYR A 27 -2.68 2.28 -24.95
CA TYR A 27 -1.48 2.75 -25.62
C TYR A 27 -0.27 1.83 -25.40
N GLY A 28 -0.45 0.68 -24.75
CA GLY A 28 0.64 -0.24 -24.43
C GLY A 28 1.57 0.24 -23.30
N VAL A 29 1.10 1.17 -22.46
CA VAL A 29 1.87 1.69 -21.31
C VAL A 29 1.38 1.03 -20.03
N THR A 30 2.31 0.53 -19.22
CA THR A 30 2.05 0.01 -17.87
C THR A 30 2.25 1.10 -16.82
N VAL A 31 1.47 1.03 -15.73
CA VAL A 31 1.60 1.96 -14.61
C VAL A 31 1.55 1.15 -13.32
N ASN A 32 2.62 1.23 -12.52
CA ASN A 32 2.74 0.52 -11.24
C ASN A 32 3.33 1.47 -10.19
N ALA A 33 3.24 1.09 -8.92
CA ALA A 33 3.85 1.81 -7.81
C ALA A 33 4.67 0.89 -6.91
N ILE A 34 5.62 1.49 -6.21
CA ILE A 34 6.36 0.85 -5.12
C ILE A 34 6.12 1.64 -3.81
N ALA A 35 6.03 0.89 -2.71
CA ALA A 35 5.91 1.38 -1.34
C ALA A 35 7.15 0.91 -0.56
N PRO A 36 8.23 1.70 -0.56
CA PRO A 36 9.51 1.26 0.00
C PRO A 36 9.56 1.40 1.52
N ALA A 37 10.19 0.42 2.17
CA ALA A 37 10.80 0.56 3.49
C ALA A 37 12.32 0.48 3.33
N ALA A 38 13.01 1.61 3.59
CA ALA A 38 14.45 1.73 3.44
C ALA A 38 15.00 2.85 4.32
N ARG A 39 16.28 2.76 4.64
CA ARG A 39 17.07 3.78 5.34
C ARG A 39 17.35 4.94 4.39
N THR A 40 16.66 6.05 4.63
CA THR A 40 16.79 7.31 3.89
C THR A 40 16.81 8.46 4.86
N ARG A 41 17.22 9.66 4.42
CA ARG A 41 17.16 10.89 5.24
C ARG A 41 15.79 11.15 5.89
N MET A 42 14.70 10.64 5.31
CA MET A 42 13.34 10.80 5.86
C MET A 42 13.00 9.77 6.95
N THR A 43 13.65 8.61 6.95
CA THR A 43 13.33 7.46 7.82
C THR A 43 14.38 7.22 8.90
N GLU A 44 15.64 7.61 8.66
CA GLU A 44 16.77 7.44 9.58
C GLU A 44 16.55 8.09 10.95
N THR A 45 15.84 9.21 11.00
CA THR A 45 15.56 9.93 12.26
C THR A 45 14.26 9.49 12.90
N VAL A 46 13.24 9.19 12.08
CA VAL A 46 11.89 8.83 12.55
C VAL A 46 11.83 7.39 13.07
N PHE A 47 12.61 6.49 12.45
CA PHE A 47 12.64 5.07 12.76
C PHE A 47 14.07 4.60 13.02
N ALA A 48 14.83 5.35 13.82
CA ALA A 48 16.27 5.20 13.97
C ALA A 48 16.74 3.78 14.33
N GLU A 49 16.03 3.08 15.22
CA GLU A 49 16.38 1.71 15.62
C GLU A 49 16.13 0.70 14.47
N MET A 50 14.95 0.78 13.84
CA MET A 50 14.60 -0.05 12.67
C MET A 50 15.53 0.21 11.48
N MET A 51 15.98 1.45 11.36
CA MET A 51 16.88 1.94 10.33
C MET A 51 18.33 1.92 10.77
N ALA A 52 18.74 1.16 11.79
CA ALA A 52 20.15 1.07 12.17
C ALA A 52 20.94 0.22 11.15
N LYS A 53 22.17 0.63 10.81
CA LYS A 53 23.05 -0.14 9.93
C LYS A 53 23.62 -1.36 10.65
N PRO A 54 23.49 -2.58 10.09
CA PRO A 54 24.14 -3.74 10.68
C PRO A 54 25.66 -3.60 10.56
N GLN A 55 26.38 -4.09 11.57
CA GLN A 55 27.84 -4.06 11.57
C GLN A 55 28.42 -5.10 10.59
N GLU A 56 27.72 -6.22 10.41
CA GLU A 56 28.09 -7.31 9.50
C GLU A 56 26.84 -7.87 8.81
N GLY A 57 27.01 -8.50 7.64
CA GLY A 57 25.93 -9.15 6.90
C GLY A 57 25.16 -8.25 5.95
N PHE A 58 23.97 -8.71 5.52
CA PHE A 58 23.13 -8.02 4.55
C PHE A 58 22.43 -6.81 5.19
N ASP A 59 22.69 -5.62 4.65
CA ASP A 59 21.98 -4.39 5.04
C ASP A 59 20.61 -4.35 4.36
N ALA A 60 19.61 -4.99 4.97
CA ALA A 60 18.25 -5.06 4.43
C ALA A 60 17.63 -3.67 4.20
N MET A 61 17.99 -2.69 5.04
CA MET A 61 17.49 -1.33 4.93
C MET A 61 18.28 -0.46 3.96
N ALA A 62 19.31 -0.99 3.29
CA ALA A 62 20.00 -0.25 2.25
C ALA A 62 19.03 0.13 1.12
N PRO A 63 18.93 1.42 0.74
CA PRO A 63 17.96 1.89 -0.25
C PRO A 63 18.17 1.26 -1.64
N GLU A 64 19.39 0.81 -1.93
CA GLU A 64 19.74 0.12 -3.17
C GLU A 64 18.95 -1.17 -3.36
N ASN A 65 18.47 -1.79 -2.29
CA ASN A 65 17.67 -3.02 -2.35
C ASN A 65 16.28 -2.82 -2.98
N VAL A 66 15.79 -1.58 -3.09
CA VAL A 66 14.51 -1.26 -3.74
C VAL A 66 14.65 -1.19 -5.26
N SER A 67 15.82 -0.76 -5.75
CA SER A 67 16.09 -0.48 -7.16
C SER A 67 15.89 -1.66 -8.12
N PRO A 68 16.23 -2.93 -7.77
CA PRO A 68 16.06 -4.06 -8.68
C PRO A 68 14.63 -4.22 -9.22
N LEU A 69 13.61 -4.07 -8.37
CA LEU A 69 12.22 -4.17 -8.82
C LEU A 69 11.85 -3.02 -9.77
N VAL A 70 12.34 -1.81 -9.50
CA VAL A 70 12.10 -0.64 -10.37
C VAL A 70 12.70 -0.88 -11.77
N VAL A 71 13.93 -1.39 -11.83
CA VAL A 71 14.60 -1.73 -13.09
C VAL A 71 13.81 -2.79 -13.85
N TRP A 72 13.36 -3.85 -13.17
CA TRP A 72 12.58 -4.91 -13.79
C TRP A 72 11.21 -4.41 -14.29
N LEU A 73 10.51 -3.58 -13.52
CA LEU A 73 9.25 -2.97 -13.94
C LEU A 73 9.40 -2.07 -15.18
N GLY A 74 10.57 -1.49 -15.42
CA GLY A 74 10.88 -0.72 -16.63
C GLY A 74 11.36 -1.55 -17.82
N SER A 75 11.46 -2.87 -17.69
CA SER A 75 11.95 -3.76 -18.74
C SER A 75 10.87 -4.14 -19.77
N ALA A 76 11.27 -4.75 -20.88
CA ALA A 76 10.31 -5.29 -21.86
C ALA A 76 9.58 -6.56 -21.38
N GLU A 77 10.10 -7.21 -20.33
CA GLU A 77 9.51 -8.43 -19.75
C GLU A 77 8.28 -8.11 -18.88
N SER A 78 8.26 -6.94 -18.23
CA SER A 78 7.17 -6.52 -17.33
C SER A 78 5.91 -6.02 -18.05
N ARG A 79 5.82 -6.15 -19.40
CA ARG A 79 4.76 -5.54 -20.23
C ARG A 79 3.33 -5.89 -19.81
N ASP A 80 3.14 -7.04 -19.18
CA ASP A 80 1.83 -7.54 -18.71
C ASP A 80 1.55 -7.19 -17.24
N VAL A 81 2.50 -6.55 -16.55
CA VAL A 81 2.37 -6.11 -15.16
C VAL A 81 1.93 -4.65 -15.13
N THR A 82 0.66 -4.41 -14.80
CA THR A 82 0.12 -3.05 -14.67
C THR A 82 -0.92 -2.98 -13.54
N GLY A 83 -1.10 -1.79 -12.95
CA GLY A 83 -2.06 -1.53 -11.88
C GLY A 83 -1.69 -2.21 -10.58
N LYS A 84 -0.40 -2.44 -10.32
CA LYS A 84 0.10 -3.09 -9.10
C LYS A 84 0.81 -2.09 -8.20
N VAL A 85 0.69 -2.34 -6.90
CA VAL A 85 1.47 -1.67 -5.86
C VAL A 85 2.29 -2.72 -5.14
N PHE A 86 3.60 -2.53 -5.09
CA PHE A 86 4.52 -3.46 -4.43
C PHE A 86 5.15 -2.83 -3.20
N GLU A 87 4.99 -3.46 -2.03
CA GLU A 87 5.79 -3.14 -0.85
C GLU A 87 7.16 -3.80 -0.98
N VAL A 88 8.24 -3.04 -0.75
CA VAL A 88 9.61 -3.51 -0.98
C VAL A 88 10.51 -3.13 0.19
N GLU A 89 11.22 -4.12 0.73
CA GLU A 89 12.16 -3.97 1.85
C GLU A 89 13.24 -5.04 1.77
N GLY A 90 14.51 -4.65 1.66
CA GLY A 90 15.61 -5.62 1.54
C GLY A 90 15.38 -6.64 0.42
N GLY A 91 15.31 -7.92 0.78
CA GLY A 91 15.01 -9.02 -0.15
C GLY A 91 13.51 -9.36 -0.31
N ILE A 92 12.61 -8.59 0.30
CA ILE A 92 11.18 -8.86 0.35
C ILE A 92 10.46 -8.02 -0.71
N ILE A 93 9.62 -8.69 -1.51
CA ILE A 93 8.64 -8.06 -2.40
C ILE A 93 7.27 -8.61 -2.03
N ARG A 94 6.34 -7.71 -1.66
CA ARG A 94 4.97 -8.06 -1.32
C ARG A 94 4.00 -7.29 -2.23
N VAL A 95 2.99 -7.97 -2.75
CA VAL A 95 1.90 -7.30 -3.46
C VAL A 95 0.95 -6.72 -2.43
N ALA A 96 0.69 -5.41 -2.51
CA ALA A 96 -0.35 -4.78 -1.71
C ALA A 96 -1.72 -5.07 -2.34
N GLU A 97 -2.57 -5.76 -1.60
CA GLU A 97 -3.97 -5.97 -1.98
C GLU A 97 -4.76 -4.68 -1.75
N GLY A 98 -5.54 -4.27 -2.75
CA GLY A 98 -6.37 -3.06 -2.67
C GLY A 98 -7.59 -3.22 -1.77
N TRP A 99 -8.41 -2.16 -1.74
CA TRP A 99 -9.70 -2.20 -1.07
C TRP A 99 -10.61 -3.30 -1.63
N ALA A 100 -11.31 -3.98 -0.73
CA ALA A 100 -12.25 -5.06 -1.07
C ALA A 100 -13.65 -4.76 -0.51
N HIS A 101 -14.67 -5.38 -1.10
CA HIS A 101 -16.01 -5.36 -0.53
C HIS A 101 -16.05 -6.27 0.70
N GLY A 102 -16.41 -5.69 1.85
CA GLY A 102 -16.58 -6.40 3.11
C GLY A 102 -18.00 -6.96 3.30
N PRO A 103 -18.37 -7.30 4.55
CA PRO A 103 -19.74 -7.68 4.90
C PRO A 103 -20.77 -6.64 4.44
N GLN A 104 -21.90 -7.13 3.94
CA GLN A 104 -23.00 -6.31 3.43
C GLN A 104 -24.32 -6.80 4.00
N VAL A 105 -25.22 -5.86 4.27
CA VAL A 105 -26.62 -6.12 4.58
C VAL A 105 -27.48 -5.13 3.79
N ASP A 106 -28.59 -5.62 3.25
CA ASP A 106 -29.56 -4.80 2.54
C ASP A 106 -30.92 -4.95 3.22
N LYS A 107 -31.52 -3.83 3.64
CA LYS A 107 -32.87 -3.80 4.22
C LYS A 107 -33.96 -3.88 3.15
N GLY A 108 -33.62 -3.59 1.88
CA GLY A 108 -34.57 -3.40 0.79
C GLY A 108 -35.42 -2.13 0.90
N VAL A 109 -35.25 -1.34 1.97
CA VAL A 109 -35.96 -0.09 2.26
C VAL A 109 -35.05 0.88 3.01
N LYS A 110 -35.52 2.11 3.23
CA LYS A 110 -34.77 3.13 3.99
C LYS A 110 -34.54 2.70 5.45
N TRP A 111 -33.32 2.84 5.93
CA TRP A 111 -32.95 2.65 7.34
C TRP A 111 -33.50 3.79 8.22
N ASP A 112 -33.88 3.45 9.45
CA ASP A 112 -34.05 4.38 10.55
C ASP A 112 -32.69 4.49 11.29
N PRO A 113 -32.13 5.71 11.48
CA PRO A 113 -30.89 5.88 12.24
C PRO A 113 -30.90 5.22 13.63
N ALA A 114 -32.06 5.12 14.28
CA ALA A 114 -32.20 4.51 15.60
C ALA A 114 -31.96 2.99 15.61
N GLU A 115 -32.07 2.30 14.47
CA GLU A 115 -31.90 0.85 14.38
C GLU A 115 -30.48 0.42 13.97
N LEU A 116 -29.61 1.37 13.61
CA LEU A 116 -28.30 1.07 13.01
C LEU A 116 -27.26 0.54 13.99
N GLY A 117 -27.42 0.76 15.30
CA GLY A 117 -26.42 0.34 16.30
C GLY A 117 -26.09 -1.16 16.23
N PRO A 118 -27.08 -2.05 16.36
CA PRO A 118 -26.87 -3.50 16.22
C PRO A 118 -26.38 -3.91 14.82
N VAL A 119 -26.89 -3.26 13.77
CA VAL A 119 -26.54 -3.57 12.37
C VAL A 119 -25.07 -3.30 12.10
N VAL A 120 -24.58 -2.12 12.47
CA VAL A 120 -23.17 -1.74 12.30
C VAL A 120 -22.26 -2.64 13.13
N SER A 121 -22.66 -2.95 14.37
CA SER A 121 -21.87 -3.84 15.24
C SER A 121 -21.70 -5.24 14.65
N ASP A 122 -22.76 -5.80 14.07
CA ASP A 122 -22.73 -7.11 13.39
C ASP A 122 -21.82 -7.10 12.15
N LEU A 123 -21.90 -6.05 11.33
CA LEU A 123 -21.02 -5.91 10.15
C LEU A 123 -19.55 -5.79 10.54
N LEU A 124 -19.23 -5.01 11.58
CA LEU A 124 -17.86 -4.86 12.06
C LEU A 124 -17.30 -6.17 12.63
N ALA A 125 -18.11 -6.94 13.37
CA ALA A 125 -17.70 -8.24 13.91
C ALA A 125 -17.37 -9.26 12.81
N LYS A 126 -17.98 -9.13 11.62
CA LYS A 126 -17.72 -9.98 10.44
C LYS A 126 -16.61 -9.44 9.54
N SER A 127 -16.15 -8.21 9.77
CA SER A 127 -15.16 -7.56 8.91
C SER A 127 -13.76 -8.12 9.15
N ARG A 128 -12.92 -8.10 8.10
CA ARG A 128 -11.50 -8.44 8.24
C ARG A 128 -10.84 -7.38 9.14
N PRO A 129 -10.06 -7.77 10.16
CA PRO A 129 -9.28 -6.81 10.94
C PRO A 129 -8.37 -5.98 10.03
N PRO A 130 -8.34 -4.65 10.17
CA PRO A 130 -7.48 -3.80 9.35
C PRO A 130 -6.01 -4.02 9.71
N VAL A 131 -5.13 -3.80 8.74
CA VAL A 131 -3.70 -3.62 9.04
C VAL A 131 -3.57 -2.37 9.94
N PRO A 132 -2.87 -2.45 11.09
CA PRO A 132 -2.73 -1.31 11.99
C PRO A 132 -2.12 -0.09 11.29
N VAL A 133 -2.52 1.10 11.73
CA VAL A 133 -1.89 2.34 11.28
C VAL A 133 -0.46 2.39 11.80
N TYR A 134 0.51 2.65 10.92
CA TYR A 134 1.91 2.73 11.30
C TYR A 134 2.15 3.77 12.39
N GLY A 135 2.78 3.33 13.49
CA GLY A 135 3.14 4.19 14.63
C GLY A 135 2.00 4.56 15.58
N ALA A 136 0.81 3.94 15.42
CA ALA A 136 -0.32 4.06 16.34
C ALA A 136 -0.10 3.32 17.66
#